data_AF-A0A8C3QGN1-F1
#
_entry.id   AF-A0A8C3QGN1-F1
#
_cell.length_a   1.000
_cell.length_b   1.000
_cell.length_c   1.000
_cell.angle_alpha   90.00
_cell.angle_beta   90.00
_cell.angle_gamma   90.00
#
_symmetry.space_group_name_H-M   'P 1'
#
loop_
_entity.id
_entity.type
_entity.pdbx_description
1 polymer ?
#
loop_
_entity_poly.entity_id
_entity_poly.type
_entity_poly.pdbx_seq_one_letter_code
_entity_poly.pdbx_strand_id
1 'polypeptide(L)' 'LYAGLDLLILSLSLPLSQFDCTPQKGSNLLCTSEFNPVCGSDGRTYGNKCQFCNAFTRSAGNLFVRHLGQC' A
#
# COMPACT_ATOMS: atom_id res chain seq x y z
N LEU A 1 -5.22 26.29 -26.75
CA LEU A 1 -5.08 26.76 -25.35
C LEU A 1 -6.41 26.52 -24.67
N TYR A 2 -6.56 25.43 -23.92
CA TYR A 2 -7.85 25.07 -23.32
C TYR A 2 -7.68 24.92 -21.81
N ALA A 3 -8.09 25.96 -21.10
CA ALA A 3 -8.31 25.96 -19.66
C ALA A 3 -9.62 25.22 -19.38
N GLY A 4 -9.59 24.21 -18.50
CA GLY A 4 -10.79 23.52 -18.04
C GLY A 4 -10.53 22.06 -17.71
N LEU A 5 -10.17 21.82 -16.45
CA LEU A 5 -10.16 20.52 -15.79
C LEU A 5 -11.52 19.81 -15.96
N ASP A 6 -11.57 18.67 -16.65
CA ASP A 6 -12.67 17.70 -16.46
C ASP A 6 -12.09 16.28 -16.32
N LEU A 7 -11.82 15.98 -15.05
CA LEU A 7 -11.67 14.77 -14.24
C LEU A 7 -11.88 13.35 -14.85
N LEU A 8 -11.69 13.09 -16.14
CA LEU A 8 -11.88 11.75 -16.74
C LEU A 8 -10.58 10.93 -16.88
N ILE A 9 -9.47 11.35 -16.26
CA ILE A 9 -8.17 10.63 -16.32
C ILE A 9 -7.86 9.83 -15.03
N LEU A 10 -8.76 9.75 -14.05
CA LEU A 10 -8.48 9.06 -12.77
C LEU A 10 -8.91 7.58 -12.71
N SER A 11 -9.62 7.04 -13.71
CA SER A 11 -10.16 5.68 -13.64
C SER A 11 -9.34 4.59 -14.35
N LEU A 12 -8.21 4.91 -15.00
CA LEU A 12 -7.48 3.94 -15.84
C LEU A 12 -5.98 3.76 -15.54
N SER A 13 -5.40 4.38 -14.50
CA SER A 13 -3.96 4.19 -14.23
C SER A 13 -3.46 4.47 -12.81
N LEU A 14 -4.18 4.07 -11.76
CA LEU A 14 -3.54 3.94 -10.43
C LEU A 14 -3.94 2.67 -9.69
N PRO A 15 -3.36 1.51 -10.02
CA PRO A 15 -3.16 0.47 -9.02
C PRO A 15 -1.66 0.40 -8.69
N LEU A 16 -1.32 0.32 -7.38
CA LEU A 16 -0.01 -0.04 -6.79
C LEU A 16 0.95 1.08 -6.35
N SER A 17 0.91 2.32 -6.86
CA SER A 17 1.87 3.35 -6.38
C SER A 17 1.55 3.93 -4.99
N GLN A 18 0.31 3.80 -4.51
CA GLN A 18 -0.07 4.37 -3.20
C GLN A 18 0.55 3.60 -2.01
N PHE A 19 1.01 2.37 -2.25
CA PHE A 19 1.68 1.54 -1.25
C PHE A 19 3.13 1.28 -1.64
N ASP A 20 3.87 2.36 -1.86
CA ASP A 20 5.32 2.29 -2.05
C ASP A 20 6.00 1.85 -0.75
N CYS A 21 6.63 0.67 -0.80
CA CYS A 21 7.42 0.06 0.27
C CYS A 21 8.94 0.31 0.12
N THR A 22 9.36 1.00 -0.93
CA THR A 22 10.74 1.45 -1.17
C THR A 22 11.32 2.29 -0.02
N PRO A 23 10.60 3.25 0.62
CA PRO A 23 11.15 3.97 1.78
C PRO A 23 11.38 3.07 3.00
N GLN A 24 10.82 1.85 2.98
CA GLN A 24 10.91 0.87 4.06
C GLN A 24 11.88 -0.27 3.73
N LYS A 25 12.75 -0.08 2.73
CA LYS A 25 13.81 -1.03 2.37
C LYS A 25 15.01 -0.84 3.29
N GLY A 26 14.97 -1.43 4.49
CA GLY A 26 16.05 -1.41 5.46
C GLY A 26 15.96 -2.59 6.44
N SER A 27 17.09 -3.18 6.82
CA SER A 27 17.18 -4.50 7.47
C SER A 27 16.62 -4.59 8.91
N ASN A 28 15.95 -3.57 9.44
CA ASN A 28 15.33 -3.55 10.75
C ASN A 28 14.16 -2.56 10.74
N LEU A 29 13.03 -2.96 10.15
CA LEU A 29 11.86 -2.10 10.07
C LEU A 29 11.14 -2.09 11.42
N LEU A 30 11.58 -1.20 12.30
CA LEU A 30 10.86 -0.83 13.51
C LEU A 30 9.56 -0.13 13.08
N CYS A 31 8.43 -0.82 13.23
CA CYS A 31 7.13 -0.24 12.96
C CYS A 31 6.62 0.53 14.18
N THR A 32 6.02 1.69 13.95
CA THR A 32 5.20 2.36 14.97
C THR A 32 4.02 1.46 15.36
N SER A 33 3.48 1.69 16.55
CA SER A 33 2.24 1.03 17.02
C SER A 33 0.97 1.75 16.55
N GLU A 34 1.08 2.65 15.58
CA GLU A 34 -0.08 3.31 14.96
C GLU A 34 -0.94 2.25 14.25
N PHE A 35 -2.26 2.37 14.42
CA PHE A 35 -3.22 1.44 13.83
C PHE A 35 -3.94 2.10 12.65
N ASN A 36 -3.41 1.85 11.46
CA ASN A 36 -3.96 2.24 10.16
C ASN A 36 -4.09 0.99 9.29
N PRO A 37 -5.13 0.18 9.49
CA PRO A 37 -5.16 -1.18 8.98
C PRO A 37 -5.17 -1.24 7.46
N VAL A 38 -4.60 -2.31 6.92
CA VAL A 38 -4.50 -2.58 5.48
C VAL A 38 -4.85 -4.04 5.22
N CYS A 39 -5.76 -4.30 4.29
CA CYS A 39 -6.10 -5.65 3.88
C CYS A 39 -5.17 -6.11 2.75
N GLY A 40 -4.46 -7.21 2.97
CA GLY A 40 -3.60 -7.84 1.98
C GLY A 40 -4.36 -8.73 0.99
N SER A 41 -3.73 -9.03 -0.14
CA SER A 41 -4.23 -9.98 -1.12
C SER A 41 -4.34 -11.41 -0.59
N ASP A 42 -3.59 -11.72 0.47
CA ASP A 42 -3.63 -12.96 1.23
C ASP A 42 -4.79 -13.03 2.25
N GLY A 43 -5.63 -11.99 2.31
CA GLY A 43 -6.77 -11.91 3.22
C GLY A 43 -6.39 -11.61 4.67
N ARG A 44 -5.15 -11.16 4.93
CA ARG A 44 -4.71 -10.77 6.27
C ARG A 44 -4.77 -9.25 6.45
N THR A 45 -5.20 -8.84 7.63
CA THR A 45 -5.12 -7.44 8.07
C THR A 45 -3.74 -7.15 8.64
N TYR A 46 -3.07 -6.14 8.11
CA TYR A 46 -1.83 -5.59 8.64
C TYR A 46 -2.14 -4.31 9.40
N GLY A 47 -1.59 -4.16 10.61
CA GLY A 47 -1.95 -3.06 11.50
C GLY A 47 -1.57 -1.67 10.98
N ASN A 48 -0.58 -1.59 10.10
CA ASN A 48 -0.19 -0.37 9.40
C ASN A 48 0.65 -0.65 8.15
N LYS A 49 0.96 0.43 7.42
CA LYS A 49 1.80 0.40 6.22
C LYS A 49 3.15 -0.29 6.45
N CYS A 50 3.79 -0.06 7.60
CA CYS A 50 5.07 -0.67 7.93
C CYS A 50 4.95 -2.20 8.08
N GLN A 51 3.94 -2.67 8.79
CA GLN A 51 3.70 -4.12 8.92
C GLN A 51 3.39 -4.77 7.57
N PHE A 52 2.59 -4.11 6.72
CA PHE A 52 2.33 -4.57 5.36
C PHE A 52 3.61 -4.63 4.53
N CYS A 53 4.44 -3.58 4.52
CA CYS A 53 5.68 -3.54 3.73
C CYS A 53 6.72 -4.58 4.19
N ASN A 54 6.76 -4.88 5.49
CA ASN A 54 7.53 -5.98 6.01
C ASN A 54 7.07 -7.33 5.44
N ALA A 55 5.76 -7.58 5.42
CA ALA A 55 5.20 -8.79 4.85
C ALA A 55 5.40 -8.85 3.33
N PHE A 56 5.24 -7.73 2.63
CA PHE A 56 5.53 -7.57 1.21
C PHE A 56 6.96 -8.01 0.88
N THR A 57 7.93 -7.50 1.62
CA THR A 57 9.35 -7.85 1.44
C THR A 57 9.60 -9.32 1.72
N ARG A 58 9.00 -9.90 2.77
CA ARG A 58 9.08 -11.34 3.07
C ARG A 58 8.41 -12.22 2.01
N SER A 59 7.39 -11.71 1.34
CA SER A 59 6.69 -12.39 0.24
C SER A 59 7.41 -12.29 -1.10
N ALA A 60 8.61 -11.68 -1.15
CA ALA A 60 9.34 -11.38 -2.38
C ALA A 60 8.49 -10.58 -3.41
N GLY A 61 7.61 -9.71 -2.91
CA GLY A 61 6.73 -8.89 -3.74
C GLY A 61 5.45 -9.58 -4.23
N ASN A 62 5.11 -10.76 -3.70
CA ASN A 62 3.88 -11.48 -4.07
C ASN A 62 2.64 -11.09 -3.23
N LEU A 63 2.78 -10.12 -2.34
CA LEU A 63 1.67 -9.53 -1.58
C LEU A 63 1.29 -8.20 -2.22
N PHE A 64 0.00 -7.88 -2.29
CA PHE A 64 -0.46 -6.56 -2.74
C PHE A 64 -1.61 -6.10 -1.87
N VAL A 65 -1.85 -4.79 -1.85
CA VAL A 65 -2.98 -4.23 -1.11
C VAL A 65 -4.26 -4.61 -1.83
N ARG A 66 -5.20 -5.21 -1.10
CA ARG A 66 -6.57 -5.45 -1.57
C ARG A 66 -7.41 -4.20 -1.36
N HIS A 67 -7.43 -3.67 -0.14
CA HIS A 67 -8.05 -2.39 0.20
C HIS A 67 -7.47 -1.82 1.51
N LEU A 68 -7.72 -0.53 1.76
CA LEU A 68 -7.44 0.09 3.05
C LEU A 68 -8.49 -0.35 4.07
N GLY A 69 -8.11 -0.43 5.35
CA GLY A 69 -8.94 -0.98 6.40
C GLY A 69 -8.60 -2.43 6.75
N GLN A 70 -9.36 -3.00 7.68
CA GLN A 70 -9.27 -4.42 8.02
C GLN A 70 -9.93 -5.25 6.91
N CYS A 71 -9.34 -6.41 6.57
CA CYS A 71 -10.13 -7.53 6.05
C CYS A 71 -11.12 -7.98 7.15
#